data_AF-A0A1Q8SUY0-F1
#
_entry.id   AF-A0A1Q8SUY0-F1
#
_cell.length_a   1.000
_cell.length_b   1.000
_cell.length_c   1.000
_cell.angle_alpha   90.00
_cell.angle_beta   90.00
_cell.angle_gamma   90.00
#
_symmetry.space_group_name_H-M   'P 1'
#
loop_
_entity.id
_entity.type
_entity.pdbx_description
1 polymer ?
#
loop_
_entity_poly.entity_id
_entity_poly.type
_entity_poly.pdbx_seq_one_letter_code
_entity_poly.pdbx_strand_id
1 'polypeptide(L)'
;MTDIVIAGDAGELLTTTAAIAEGVDRDHASVIRLVREHQADLEDFGRVRFEIQPFTTSGGTQRREVASLNEPQSTLLLTFMRNSDIVRAFKKRLVRTFYEMRDQIHAKPAPVAVDDTTVLSRASAIASVLDGAARALGLDDNMRLLSVNQAVQKRTGVNLLGELGATHLLSPINERYLTPTELGLPFDMSAVAVNRALRDLGYQRQGRDAKGKGYWVMTERGRAAGGRMMDTGKKHGDGVAVQQLKWPESVGQVLGEEAA
;
A
#
# COMPACT_ATOMS: atom_id res chain seq x y z
N MET A 1 -19.79 -9.36 -22.16
CA MET A 1 -20.62 -9.87 -21.06
C MET A 1 -20.25 -9.03 -19.86
N THR A 2 -21.18 -8.23 -19.34
CA THR A 2 -20.89 -7.36 -18.19
C THR A 2 -20.92 -8.17 -16.90
N ASP A 3 -19.89 -8.01 -16.07
CA ASP A 3 -19.84 -8.67 -14.77
C ASP A 3 -21.01 -8.22 -13.90
N ILE A 4 -21.70 -9.18 -13.27
CA ILE A 4 -22.92 -8.91 -12.49
C ILE A 4 -22.59 -8.14 -11.21
N VAL A 5 -21.46 -8.43 -10.59
CA VAL A 5 -20.93 -7.73 -9.41
C VAL A 5 -19.44 -7.44 -9.66
N ILE A 6 -18.99 -6.26 -9.26
CA ILE A 6 -17.64 -5.73 -9.40
C ILE A 6 -17.14 -5.25 -8.04
N ALA A 7 -15.82 -5.23 -7.85
CA ALA A 7 -15.21 -4.59 -6.68
C ALA A 7 -15.11 -3.08 -6.92
N GLY A 8 -15.57 -2.28 -5.95
CA GLY A 8 -15.35 -0.83 -5.91
C GLY A 8 -14.03 -0.47 -5.24
N ASP A 9 -13.67 0.81 -5.30
CA ASP A 9 -12.35 1.33 -4.90
C ASP A 9 -12.00 1.07 -3.42
N ALA A 10 -13.00 0.97 -2.55
CA ALA A 10 -12.83 0.75 -1.12
C ALA A 10 -12.97 -0.74 -0.70
N GLY A 11 -12.92 -1.67 -1.65
CA GLY A 11 -13.13 -3.10 -1.39
C GLY A 11 -14.61 -3.49 -1.18
N GLU A 12 -15.52 -2.58 -1.50
CA GLU A 12 -16.96 -2.81 -1.49
C GLU A 12 -17.41 -3.59 -2.73
N LEU A 13 -18.44 -4.43 -2.60
CA LEU A 13 -19.03 -5.13 -3.74
C LEU A 13 -20.20 -4.32 -4.29
N LEU A 14 -20.16 -4.06 -5.59
CA LEU A 14 -21.14 -3.22 -6.28
C LEU A 14 -21.67 -3.96 -7.51
N THR A 15 -22.95 -3.77 -7.83
CA THR A 15 -23.49 -4.06 -9.15
C THR A 15 -23.78 -2.75 -9.87
N THR A 16 -23.90 -2.79 -11.19
CA THR A 16 -24.20 -1.59 -11.99
C THR A 16 -25.59 -1.71 -12.60
N THR A 17 -26.23 -0.56 -12.78
CA THR A 17 -27.48 -0.47 -13.54
C THR A 17 -27.38 -1.04 -14.96
N ALA A 18 -26.19 -1.02 -15.57
CA ALA A 18 -25.92 -1.66 -16.85
C ALA A 18 -25.97 -3.20 -16.75
N ALA A 19 -25.32 -3.78 -15.73
CA ALA A 19 -25.35 -5.23 -15.48
C ALA A 19 -26.77 -5.72 -15.13
N ILE A 20 -27.52 -4.94 -14.36
CA ILE A 20 -28.92 -5.23 -14.05
C ILE A 20 -29.76 -5.19 -15.33
N ALA A 21 -29.63 -4.16 -16.16
CA ALA A 21 -30.38 -4.00 -17.40
C ALA A 21 -30.15 -5.18 -18.37
N GLU A 22 -28.89 -5.56 -18.59
CA GLU A 22 -28.52 -6.75 -19.38
C GLU A 22 -29.10 -8.03 -18.74
N GLY A 23 -28.96 -8.18 -17.43
CA GLY A 23 -29.34 -9.39 -16.72
C GLY A 23 -30.86 -9.62 -16.57
N VAL A 24 -31.66 -8.55 -16.64
CA VAL A 24 -33.13 -8.61 -16.60
C VAL A 24 -33.81 -8.39 -17.96
N ASP A 25 -33.02 -8.28 -19.03
CA ASP A 25 -33.48 -8.01 -20.40
C ASP A 25 -34.40 -6.77 -20.47
N ARG A 26 -33.87 -5.63 -20.00
CA ARG A 26 -34.56 -4.34 -20.03
C ARG A 26 -33.66 -3.22 -20.50
N ASP A 27 -34.27 -2.19 -21.06
CA ASP A 27 -33.56 -0.96 -21.42
C ASP A 27 -32.88 -0.35 -20.19
N HIS A 28 -31.60 -0.03 -20.34
CA HIS A 28 -30.81 0.58 -19.27
C HIS A 28 -31.39 1.91 -18.79
N ALA A 29 -31.95 2.72 -19.70
CA ALA A 29 -32.65 3.96 -19.35
C ALA A 29 -33.85 3.73 -18.40
N SER A 30 -34.55 2.60 -18.55
CA SER A 30 -35.66 2.24 -17.64
C SER A 30 -35.14 1.87 -16.25
N VAL A 31 -33.98 1.22 -16.15
CA VAL A 31 -33.35 0.89 -14.87
C VAL A 31 -32.86 2.17 -14.18
N ILE A 32 -32.18 3.08 -14.90
CA ILE A 32 -31.75 4.38 -14.36
C ILE A 32 -32.94 5.19 -13.83
N ARG A 33 -34.03 5.26 -14.61
CA ARG A 33 -35.25 5.95 -14.17
C ARG A 33 -35.78 5.38 -12.85
N LEU A 34 -35.79 4.04 -12.71
CA LEU A 34 -36.22 3.39 -11.48
C LEU A 34 -35.30 3.70 -10.29
N VAL A 35 -33.98 3.77 -10.51
CA VAL A 35 -33.02 4.20 -9.47
C VAL A 35 -33.29 5.63 -9.03
N ARG A 36 -33.56 6.54 -9.98
CA ARG A 36 -33.87 7.95 -9.67
C ARG A 36 -35.20 8.11 -8.93
N GLU A 37 -36.21 7.34 -9.33
CA GLU A 37 -37.54 7.35 -8.70
C GLU A 37 -37.48 6.92 -7.24
N HIS A 38 -36.68 5.90 -6.92
CA HIS A 38 -36.53 5.36 -5.56
C HIS A 38 -35.20 5.76 -4.90
N GLN A 39 -34.59 6.87 -5.32
CA GLN A 39 -33.24 7.24 -4.88
C GLN A 39 -33.17 7.41 -3.35
N ALA A 40 -34.17 8.05 -2.74
CA ALA A 40 -34.21 8.28 -1.30
C ALA A 40 -34.18 6.95 -0.51
N ASP A 41 -35.03 5.99 -0.88
CA ASP A 41 -35.09 4.68 -0.21
C ASP A 41 -33.79 3.87 -0.41
N LEU A 42 -33.13 4.04 -1.56
CA LEU A 42 -31.83 3.41 -1.81
C LEU A 42 -30.71 4.06 -0.99
N GLU A 43 -30.81 5.36 -0.75
CA GLU A 43 -29.83 6.13 0.02
C GLU A 43 -29.83 5.81 1.52
N ASP A 44 -30.90 5.21 2.05
CA ASP A 44 -30.93 4.62 3.40
C ASP A 44 -29.87 3.53 3.60
N PHE A 45 -29.41 2.89 2.51
CA PHE A 45 -28.37 1.88 2.52
C PHE A 45 -27.01 2.40 2.05
N GLY A 46 -26.82 3.72 2.01
CA GLY A 46 -25.60 4.39 1.58
C GLY A 46 -25.79 5.21 0.31
N ARG A 47 -24.84 6.10 -0.02
CA ARG A 47 -24.98 7.01 -1.15
C ARG A 47 -24.96 6.27 -2.50
N VAL A 48 -25.94 6.55 -3.37
CA VAL A 48 -25.93 6.05 -4.76
C VAL A 48 -24.96 6.89 -5.59
N ARG A 49 -24.00 6.23 -6.25
CA ARG A 49 -23.01 6.91 -7.12
C ARG A 49 -23.44 6.80 -8.58
N PHE A 50 -23.49 7.94 -9.27
CA PHE A 50 -23.78 8.05 -10.70
C PHE A 50 -22.55 8.51 -11.46
N GLU A 51 -22.25 7.84 -12.57
CA GLU A 51 -21.08 8.13 -13.41
C GLU A 51 -21.46 8.15 -14.88
N ILE A 52 -20.83 9.06 -15.65
CA ILE A 52 -21.03 9.13 -17.10
C ILE A 52 -19.95 8.30 -17.81
N GLN A 53 -20.32 7.11 -18.26
CA GLN A 53 -19.41 6.16 -18.89
C GLN A 53 -19.58 6.14 -20.41
N PRO A 54 -18.47 6.06 -21.19
CA PRO A 54 -18.54 5.84 -22.62
C PRO A 54 -19.04 4.42 -22.93
N PHE A 55 -19.82 4.25 -24.00
CA PHE A 55 -20.22 2.94 -24.49
C PHE A 55 -20.26 2.92 -26.02
N THR A 56 -19.96 1.76 -26.60
CA THR A 56 -19.87 1.60 -28.06
C THR A 56 -21.25 1.34 -28.65
N THR A 57 -21.59 2.11 -29.68
CA THR A 57 -22.77 1.88 -30.52
C THR A 57 -22.34 1.70 -31.97
N SER A 58 -23.23 1.23 -32.82
CA SER A 58 -23.01 1.16 -34.27
C SER A 58 -22.70 2.53 -34.90
N GLY A 59 -23.13 3.63 -34.27
CA GLY A 59 -22.85 5.01 -34.68
C GLY A 59 -21.63 5.65 -34.00
N GLY A 60 -20.80 4.87 -33.29
CA GLY A 60 -19.62 5.36 -32.57
C GLY A 60 -19.77 5.35 -31.05
N THR A 61 -18.81 5.95 -30.35
CA THR A 61 -18.79 6.01 -28.88
C THR A 61 -19.79 7.07 -28.38
N GLN A 62 -20.80 6.63 -27.65
CA GLN A 62 -21.75 7.49 -26.95
C GLN A 62 -21.46 7.51 -25.46
N ARG A 63 -22.12 8.40 -24.71
CA ARG A 63 -22.00 8.47 -23.25
C ARG A 63 -23.34 8.15 -22.60
N ARG A 64 -23.33 7.37 -21.52
CA ARG A 64 -24.52 7.03 -20.74
C ARG A 64 -24.26 7.17 -19.24
N GLU A 65 -25.29 7.54 -18.50
CA GLU A 65 -25.26 7.52 -17.04
C GLU A 65 -25.37 6.08 -16.54
N VAL A 66 -24.48 5.67 -15.64
CA VAL A 66 -24.49 4.38 -14.96
C VAL A 66 -24.48 4.64 -13.46
N ALA A 67 -25.44 4.06 -12.74
CA ALA A 67 -25.39 4.03 -11.27
C ALA A 67 -24.75 2.73 -10.77
N SER A 68 -23.93 2.86 -9.71
CA SER A 68 -23.32 1.76 -8.95
C SER A 68 -24.09 1.58 -7.64
N LEU A 69 -24.44 0.32 -7.34
CA LEU A 69 -25.33 -0.06 -6.25
C LEU A 69 -24.68 -1.16 -5.41
N ASN A 70 -24.70 -1.03 -4.09
CA ASN A 70 -24.29 -2.11 -3.18
C ASN A 70 -25.34 -3.22 -3.12
N GLU A 71 -25.05 -4.29 -2.36
CA GLU A 71 -25.95 -5.44 -2.22
C GLU A 71 -27.36 -5.03 -1.76
N PRO A 72 -27.57 -4.37 -0.59
CA PRO A 72 -28.90 -3.95 -0.15
C PRO A 72 -29.66 -3.09 -1.16
N GLN A 73 -28.99 -2.11 -1.78
CA GLN A 73 -29.57 -1.21 -2.78
C GLN A 73 -30.08 -1.99 -4.00
N SER A 74 -29.25 -2.90 -4.52
CA SER A 74 -29.60 -3.69 -5.69
C SER A 74 -30.73 -4.69 -5.40
N THR A 75 -30.73 -5.30 -4.22
CA THR A 75 -31.83 -6.17 -3.77
C THR A 75 -33.13 -5.39 -3.66
N LEU A 76 -33.11 -4.22 -3.03
CA LEU A 76 -34.26 -3.33 -2.90
C LEU A 76 -34.78 -2.89 -4.27
N LEU A 77 -33.90 -2.43 -5.16
CA LEU A 77 -34.27 -2.02 -6.52
C LEU A 77 -35.01 -3.13 -7.28
N LEU A 78 -34.56 -4.38 -7.13
CA LEU A 78 -35.20 -5.54 -7.76
C LEU A 78 -36.57 -5.90 -7.15
N THR A 79 -36.91 -5.39 -5.97
CA THR A 79 -38.26 -5.56 -5.38
C THR A 79 -39.30 -4.69 -6.11
N PHE A 80 -38.90 -3.53 -6.64
CA PHE A 80 -39.76 -2.65 -7.42
C PHE A 80 -40.00 -3.16 -8.85
N MET A 81 -39.26 -4.17 -9.30
CA MET A 81 -39.44 -4.78 -10.62
C MET A 81 -40.54 -5.84 -10.61
N ARG A 82 -41.35 -5.87 -11.68
CA ARG A 82 -42.36 -6.91 -11.91
C ARG A 82 -41.70 -8.29 -11.85
N ASN A 83 -42.31 -9.20 -11.08
CA ASN A 83 -41.81 -10.56 -10.93
C ASN A 83 -42.02 -11.36 -12.22
N SER A 84 -40.96 -11.52 -13.02
CA SER A 84 -40.90 -12.40 -14.18
C SER A 84 -39.89 -13.52 -13.96
N ASP A 85 -39.90 -14.55 -14.80
CA ASP A 85 -38.91 -15.64 -14.72
C ASP A 85 -37.48 -15.14 -14.89
N ILE A 86 -37.27 -14.18 -15.79
CA ILE A 86 -35.97 -13.54 -16.03
C ILE A 86 -35.52 -12.77 -14.78
N VAL A 87 -36.40 -11.96 -14.17
CA VAL A 87 -36.07 -11.22 -12.95
C VAL A 87 -35.80 -12.17 -11.78
N ARG A 88 -36.56 -13.26 -11.64
CA ARG A 88 -36.32 -14.28 -10.61
C ARG A 88 -34.98 -14.99 -10.82
N ALA A 89 -34.63 -15.32 -12.06
CA ALA A 89 -33.34 -15.90 -12.39
C ALA A 89 -32.19 -14.93 -12.08
N PHE A 90 -32.34 -13.65 -12.44
CA PHE A 90 -31.37 -12.61 -12.13
C PHE A 90 -31.19 -12.40 -10.62
N LYS A 91 -32.27 -12.28 -9.85
CA LYS A 91 -32.22 -12.19 -8.37
C LYS A 91 -31.38 -13.31 -7.75
N LYS A 92 -31.61 -14.56 -8.17
CA LYS A 92 -30.85 -15.72 -7.68
C LYS A 92 -29.37 -15.63 -8.04
N ARG A 93 -29.04 -15.20 -9.27
CA ARG A 93 -27.64 -15.03 -9.69
C ARG A 93 -26.97 -13.90 -8.91
N LEU A 94 -27.60 -12.73 -8.81
CA LEU A 94 -27.07 -11.57 -8.13
C LEU A 94 -26.75 -11.88 -6.66
N VAL A 95 -27.70 -12.46 -5.92
CA VAL A 95 -27.49 -12.86 -4.52
C VAL A 95 -26.36 -13.87 -4.41
N ARG A 96 -26.35 -14.89 -5.27
CA ARG A 96 -25.26 -15.89 -5.26
C ARG A 96 -23.90 -15.22 -5.50
N THR A 97 -23.78 -14.36 -6.49
CA THR A 97 -22.51 -13.68 -6.81
C THR A 97 -22.05 -12.75 -5.69
N PHE A 98 -22.95 -12.01 -5.04
CA PHE A 98 -22.58 -11.21 -3.86
C PHE A 98 -22.04 -12.09 -2.74
N TYR A 99 -22.71 -13.21 -2.43
CA TYR A 99 -22.23 -14.15 -1.41
C TYR A 99 -20.91 -14.79 -1.81
N GLU A 100 -20.75 -15.26 -3.05
CA GLU A 100 -19.50 -15.85 -3.55
C GLU A 100 -18.33 -14.87 -3.49
N MET A 101 -18.53 -13.62 -3.91
CA MET A 101 -17.49 -12.59 -3.86
C MET A 101 -17.22 -12.12 -2.43
N ARG A 102 -18.24 -12.03 -1.58
CA ARG A 102 -18.07 -11.70 -0.15
C ARG A 102 -17.30 -12.82 0.54
N ASP A 103 -17.64 -14.07 0.26
CA ASP A 103 -16.94 -15.23 0.78
C ASP A 103 -15.52 -15.29 0.23
N GLN A 104 -15.22 -14.81 -0.98
CA GLN A 104 -13.83 -14.66 -1.45
C GLN A 104 -13.06 -13.56 -0.70
N ILE A 105 -13.72 -12.45 -0.36
CA ILE A 105 -13.12 -11.36 0.43
C ILE A 105 -12.91 -11.78 1.90
N HIS A 106 -13.86 -12.53 2.48
CA HIS A 106 -13.87 -12.94 3.88
C HIS A 106 -13.36 -14.36 4.12
N ALA A 107 -13.13 -15.16 3.08
CA ALA A 107 -12.42 -16.41 3.19
C ALA A 107 -11.03 -16.08 3.73
N LYS A 108 -10.86 -16.32 5.03
CA LYS A 108 -9.60 -16.77 5.58
C LYS A 108 -9.07 -17.80 4.58
N PRO A 109 -7.85 -17.65 4.03
CA PRO A 109 -7.40 -18.49 2.93
C PRO A 109 -7.68 -19.94 3.33
N ALA A 110 -8.45 -20.64 2.49
CA ALA A 110 -8.67 -22.07 2.66
C ALA A 110 -7.29 -22.72 2.83
N PRO A 111 -7.14 -23.80 3.62
CA PRO A 111 -5.90 -24.56 3.62
C PRO A 111 -5.61 -24.89 2.17
N VAL A 112 -4.56 -24.28 1.64
CA VAL A 112 -4.35 -24.26 0.20
C VAL A 112 -4.16 -25.70 -0.25
N ALA A 113 -4.81 -26.07 -1.36
CA ALA A 113 -4.62 -27.36 -1.99
C ALA A 113 -3.13 -27.73 -1.96
N VAL A 114 -2.85 -29.00 -1.67
CA VAL A 114 -1.57 -29.54 -1.18
C VAL A 114 -0.33 -29.16 -2.03
N ASP A 115 -0.51 -28.58 -3.22
CA ASP A 115 0.54 -28.03 -4.09
C ASP A 115 1.09 -26.65 -3.63
N ASP A 116 0.24 -25.67 -3.30
CA ASP A 116 0.67 -24.32 -2.91
C ASP A 116 1.29 -24.29 -1.50
N THR A 117 0.84 -25.20 -0.62
CA THR A 117 1.46 -25.37 0.70
C THR A 117 2.94 -25.75 0.55
N THR A 118 3.33 -26.48 -0.52
CA THR A 118 4.75 -26.81 -0.76
C THR A 118 5.55 -25.60 -1.25
N VAL A 119 4.96 -24.74 -2.07
CA VAL A 119 5.63 -23.53 -2.58
C VAL A 119 5.83 -22.52 -1.45
N LEU A 120 4.82 -22.29 -0.62
CA LEU A 120 4.91 -21.40 0.55
C LEU A 120 5.85 -21.99 1.63
N SER A 121 5.82 -23.30 1.87
CA SER A 121 6.76 -23.96 2.80
C SER A 121 8.20 -23.85 2.31
N ARG A 122 8.44 -24.02 1.00
CA ARG A 122 9.76 -23.84 0.38
C ARG A 122 10.22 -22.38 0.45
N ALA A 123 9.33 -21.42 0.17
CA ALA A 123 9.60 -20.00 0.28
C ALA A 123 9.97 -19.63 1.72
N SER A 124 9.25 -20.15 2.71
CA SER A 124 9.51 -19.93 4.14
C SER A 124 10.85 -20.52 4.58
N ALA A 125 11.19 -21.73 4.13
CA ALA A 125 12.48 -22.35 4.41
C ALA A 125 13.65 -21.53 3.81
N ILE A 126 13.51 -21.10 2.55
CA ILE A 126 14.51 -20.24 1.89
C ILE A 126 14.63 -18.89 2.61
N ALA A 127 13.52 -18.29 3.03
CA ALA A 127 13.51 -17.04 3.78
C ALA A 127 14.30 -17.17 5.08
N SER A 128 14.13 -18.26 5.84
CA SER A 128 14.88 -18.50 7.08
C SER A 128 16.39 -18.60 6.84
N VAL A 129 16.80 -19.30 5.78
CA VAL A 129 18.23 -19.44 5.42
C VAL A 129 18.81 -18.08 5.00
N LEU A 130 18.09 -17.35 4.15
CA LEU A 130 18.52 -16.03 3.69
C LEU A 130 18.53 -14.99 4.80
N ASP A 131 17.63 -15.08 5.78
CA ASP A 131 17.62 -14.20 6.94
C ASP A 131 18.88 -14.39 7.79
N GLY A 132 19.25 -15.65 8.05
CA GLY A 132 20.50 -15.98 8.74
C GLY A 132 21.72 -15.44 8.02
N ALA A 133 21.77 -15.61 6.69
CA ALA A 133 22.85 -15.06 5.86
C ALA A 133 22.87 -13.52 5.88
N ALA A 134 21.71 -12.87 5.75
CA ALA A 134 21.61 -11.41 5.75
C ALA A 134 22.06 -10.80 7.09
N ARG A 135 21.74 -11.46 8.22
CA ARG A 135 22.26 -11.09 9.55
C ARG A 135 23.78 -11.23 9.61
N ALA A 136 24.33 -12.34 9.12
CA ALA A 136 25.77 -12.56 9.09
C ALA A 136 26.51 -11.54 8.20
N LEU A 137 25.84 -11.04 7.16
CA LEU A 137 26.33 -9.98 6.28
C LEU A 137 26.12 -8.56 6.82
N GLY A 138 25.45 -8.40 7.96
CA GLY A 138 25.23 -7.10 8.60
C GLY A 138 24.07 -6.27 8.04
N LEU A 139 23.13 -6.88 7.30
CA LEU A 139 21.91 -6.17 6.88
C LEU A 139 20.99 -5.96 8.08
N ASP A 140 20.46 -4.74 8.23
CA ASP A 140 19.62 -4.32 9.36
C ASP A 140 18.14 -4.15 8.98
N ASP A 141 17.26 -4.31 9.98
CA ASP A 141 15.83 -3.98 9.98
C ASP A 141 15.07 -4.24 8.66
N ASN A 142 14.50 -3.19 8.08
CA ASN A 142 13.69 -3.24 6.87
C ASN A 142 14.53 -3.55 5.64
N MET A 143 15.79 -3.15 5.60
CA MET A 143 16.68 -3.48 4.47
C MET A 143 16.90 -4.99 4.39
N ARG A 144 17.15 -5.63 5.53
CA ARG A 144 17.24 -7.10 5.64
C ARG A 144 15.95 -7.76 5.18
N LEU A 145 14.81 -7.35 5.74
CA LEU A 145 13.52 -7.98 5.42
C LEU A 145 13.12 -7.79 3.95
N LEU A 146 13.35 -6.60 3.37
CA LEU A 146 13.11 -6.35 1.95
C LEU A 146 14.06 -7.16 1.06
N SER A 147 15.34 -7.25 1.40
CA SER A 147 16.32 -8.04 0.65
C SER A 147 15.99 -9.53 0.66
N VAL A 148 15.60 -10.05 1.83
CA VAL A 148 15.13 -11.43 1.98
C VAL A 148 13.89 -11.66 1.13
N ASN A 149 12.88 -10.80 1.24
CA ASN A 149 11.64 -10.93 0.47
C ASN A 149 11.89 -10.89 -1.05
N GLN A 150 12.70 -9.95 -1.54
CA GLN A 150 13.07 -9.85 -2.96
C GLN A 150 13.81 -11.11 -3.44
N ALA A 151 14.74 -11.63 -2.63
CA ALA A 151 15.48 -12.83 -2.97
C ALA A 151 14.59 -14.09 -2.97
N VAL A 152 13.63 -14.19 -2.04
CA VAL A 152 12.62 -15.27 -2.02
C VAL A 152 11.72 -15.18 -3.26
N GLN A 153 11.22 -13.99 -3.59
CA GLN A 153 10.38 -13.77 -4.76
C GLN A 153 11.11 -14.15 -6.06
N LYS A 154 12.37 -13.74 -6.21
CA LYS A 154 13.19 -14.10 -7.38
C LYS A 154 13.43 -15.61 -7.53
N ARG A 155 13.50 -16.35 -6.42
CA ARG A 155 13.81 -17.79 -6.41
C ARG A 155 12.58 -18.68 -6.49
N THR A 156 11.46 -18.22 -5.96
CA THR A 156 10.26 -19.06 -5.74
C THR A 156 9.00 -18.52 -6.40
N GLY A 157 9.01 -17.27 -6.86
CA GLY A 157 7.82 -16.56 -7.32
C GLY A 157 6.96 -15.99 -6.19
N VAL A 158 7.19 -16.40 -4.93
CA VAL A 158 6.37 -15.98 -3.78
C VAL A 158 6.86 -14.66 -3.20
N ASN A 159 5.96 -13.68 -3.11
CA ASN A 159 6.19 -12.44 -2.38
C ASN A 159 5.61 -12.58 -0.96
N LEU A 160 6.43 -13.03 0.00
CA LEU A 160 5.97 -13.26 1.38
C LEU A 160 5.38 -12.00 2.04
N LEU A 161 5.91 -10.82 1.74
CA LEU A 161 5.34 -9.57 2.24
C LEU A 161 3.93 -9.34 1.66
N GLY A 162 3.76 -9.61 0.36
CA GLY A 162 2.47 -9.56 -0.33
C GLY A 162 1.47 -10.60 0.19
N GLU A 163 1.90 -11.83 0.47
CA GLU A 163 1.07 -12.88 1.08
C GLU A 163 0.49 -12.45 2.43
N LEU A 164 1.20 -11.59 3.18
CA LEU A 164 0.76 -11.03 4.45
C LEU A 164 -0.09 -9.75 4.29
N GLY A 165 -0.43 -9.36 3.06
CA GLY A 165 -1.16 -8.13 2.77
C GLY A 165 -0.34 -6.84 2.96
N ALA A 166 0.98 -6.96 3.11
CA ALA A 166 1.87 -5.83 3.29
C ALA A 166 2.54 -5.45 1.95
N THR A 167 2.53 -4.16 1.64
CA THR A 167 3.25 -3.60 0.48
C THR A 167 4.53 -2.90 0.87
N HIS A 168 4.64 -2.48 2.14
CA HIS A 168 5.76 -1.74 2.69
C HIS A 168 6.01 -2.19 4.13
N LEU A 169 7.25 -2.05 4.60
CA LEU A 169 7.59 -2.20 6.01
C LEU A 169 7.53 -0.83 6.68
N LEU A 170 6.94 -0.76 7.87
CA LEU A 170 6.95 0.45 8.68
C LEU A 170 8.39 0.78 9.08
N SER A 171 8.83 2.02 8.87
CA SER A 171 10.13 2.48 9.38
C SER A 171 10.15 2.33 10.91
N PRO A 172 11.17 1.69 11.52
CA PRO A 172 11.19 1.45 12.97
C PRO A 172 11.07 2.71 13.82
N ILE A 173 11.52 3.86 13.29
CA ILE A 173 11.46 5.16 13.96
C ILE A 173 10.36 6.07 13.39
N ASN A 174 9.64 5.63 12.35
CA ASN A 174 8.63 6.39 11.61
C ASN A 174 9.05 7.81 11.18
N GLU A 175 10.36 8.05 11.07
CA GLU A 175 10.96 9.33 10.71
C GLU A 175 11.91 9.18 9.53
N ARG A 176 12.10 10.27 8.79
CA ARG A 176 13.08 10.34 7.70
C ARG A 176 14.48 10.50 8.27
N TYR A 177 15.42 9.71 7.76
CA TYR A 177 16.85 9.89 8.02
C TYR A 177 17.41 11.00 7.13
N LEU A 178 17.87 12.07 7.77
CA LEU A 178 18.41 13.27 7.16
C LEU A 178 19.94 13.32 7.32
N THR A 179 20.61 13.80 6.28
CA THR A 179 22.02 14.20 6.37
C THR A 179 22.18 15.48 7.20
N PRO A 180 23.36 15.79 7.77
CA PRO A 180 23.59 17.05 8.47
C PRO A 180 23.25 18.30 7.65
N THR A 181 23.36 18.24 6.32
CA THR A 181 22.91 19.32 5.44
C THR A 181 21.39 19.45 5.43
N GLU A 182 20.67 18.35 5.23
CA GLU A 182 19.21 18.35 5.21
C GLU A 182 18.61 18.74 6.57
N LEU A 183 19.24 18.31 7.66
CA LEU A 183 18.83 18.63 9.03
C LEU A 183 18.96 20.13 9.34
N GLY A 184 19.91 20.83 8.69
CA GLY A 184 20.15 22.25 8.88
C GLY A 184 19.31 23.18 8.01
N LEU A 185 18.71 22.67 6.93
CA LEU A 185 17.92 23.48 5.99
C LEU A 185 16.80 24.30 6.66
N PRO A 186 16.00 23.76 7.61
CA PRO A 186 14.94 24.53 8.26
C PRO A 186 15.45 25.69 9.12
N PHE A 187 16.73 25.68 9.51
CA PHE A 187 17.33 26.63 10.46
C PHE A 187 18.40 27.51 9.80
N ASP A 188 18.53 27.48 8.47
CA ASP A 188 19.61 28.13 7.71
C ASP A 188 21.03 27.78 8.19
N MET A 189 21.18 26.56 8.73
CA MET A 189 22.45 26.07 9.26
C MET A 189 23.24 25.33 8.18
N SER A 190 24.50 25.71 8.01
CA SER A 190 25.44 24.91 7.21
C SER A 190 25.64 23.53 7.82
N ALA A 191 25.98 22.53 7.00
CA ALA A 191 26.32 21.18 7.49
C ALA A 191 27.47 21.19 8.51
N VAL A 192 28.38 22.16 8.44
CA VAL A 192 29.47 22.33 9.40
C VAL A 192 28.92 22.80 10.76
N ALA A 193 27.97 23.75 10.75
CA ALA A 193 27.31 24.24 11.96
C ALA A 193 26.48 23.14 12.62
N VAL A 194 25.69 22.38 11.85
CA VAL A 194 24.92 21.24 12.34
C VAL A 194 25.83 20.18 12.98
N ASN A 195 26.92 19.80 12.31
CA ASN A 195 27.84 18.81 12.86
C ASN A 195 28.53 19.28 14.15
N ARG A 196 28.79 20.59 14.27
CA ARG A 196 29.32 21.19 15.51
C ARG A 196 28.28 21.11 16.62
N ALA A 197 27.03 21.50 16.36
CA ALA A 197 25.96 21.45 17.35
C ALA A 197 25.68 20.01 17.82
N LEU A 198 25.57 19.05 16.90
CA LEU A 198 25.42 17.63 17.24
C LEU A 198 26.58 17.09 18.09
N ARG A 199 27.80 17.62 17.90
CA ARG A 199 28.96 17.26 18.72
C ARG A 199 28.85 17.86 20.12
N ASP A 200 28.52 19.13 20.20
CA ASP A 200 28.47 19.87 21.46
C ASP A 200 27.31 19.34 22.35
N LEU A 201 26.20 18.92 21.73
CA LEU A 201 25.08 18.19 22.35
C LEU A 201 25.37 16.71 22.64
N GLY A 202 26.55 16.21 22.26
CA GLY A 202 26.99 14.85 22.56
C GLY A 202 26.33 13.75 21.73
N TYR A 203 25.65 14.05 20.62
CA TYR A 203 25.11 13.02 19.69
C TYR A 203 26.22 12.39 18.83
N GLN A 204 27.29 13.13 18.55
CA GLN A 204 28.44 12.63 17.80
C GLN A 204 29.76 13.16 18.36
N ARG A 205 30.88 12.56 17.94
CA ARG A 205 32.23 13.02 18.28
C ARG A 205 33.12 13.03 17.04
N GLN A 206 34.13 13.89 17.03
CA GLN A 206 35.09 13.95 15.94
C GLN A 206 36.29 13.07 16.24
N GLY A 207 36.57 12.11 15.37
CA GLY A 207 37.82 11.35 15.33
C GLY A 207 38.78 11.90 14.29
N ARG A 208 40.05 11.49 14.35
CA ARG A 208 41.05 11.72 13.29
C ARG A 208 41.65 10.39 12.88
N ASP A 209 41.82 10.18 11.58
CA ASP A 209 42.52 9.01 11.07
C ASP A 209 44.04 9.16 11.22
N ALA A 210 44.79 8.11 10.88
CA ALA A 210 46.26 8.13 10.93
C ALA A 210 46.90 9.19 10.01
N LYS A 211 46.13 9.73 9.05
CA LYS A 211 46.55 10.81 8.12
C LYS A 211 46.06 12.18 8.58
N GLY A 212 45.46 12.28 9.77
CA GLY A 212 44.95 13.51 10.36
C GLY A 212 43.62 13.99 9.79
N LYS A 213 42.96 13.23 8.90
CA LYS A 213 41.64 13.57 8.34
C LYS A 213 40.56 13.33 9.39
N GLY A 214 39.71 14.33 9.60
CA GLY A 214 38.58 14.24 10.53
C GLY A 214 37.48 13.31 10.00
N TYR A 215 36.91 12.50 10.90
CA TYR A 215 35.70 11.71 10.64
C TYR A 215 34.75 11.80 11.83
N TRP A 216 33.45 11.60 11.58
CA TRP A 216 32.44 11.66 12.63
C TRP A 216 32.11 10.26 13.14
N VAL A 217 32.00 10.13 14.46
CA VAL A 217 31.67 8.89 15.15
C VAL A 217 30.42 9.11 15.98
N MET A 218 29.45 8.21 15.85
CA MET A 218 28.24 8.23 16.66
C MET A 218 28.55 7.94 18.12
N THR A 219 27.94 8.68 19.05
CA THR A 219 27.98 8.35 20.48
C THR A 219 26.84 7.42 20.86
N GLU A 220 26.82 6.96 22.11
CA GLU A 220 25.70 6.21 22.67
C GLU A 220 24.40 7.02 22.68
N ARG A 221 24.47 8.31 23.05
CA ARG A 221 23.33 9.25 22.94
C ARG A 221 22.84 9.37 21.50
N GLY A 222 23.77 9.47 20.55
CA GLY A 222 23.44 9.48 19.12
C GLY A 222 22.68 8.24 18.68
N ARG A 223 23.14 7.06 19.10
CA ARG A 223 22.46 5.79 18.80
C ARG A 223 21.08 5.71 19.46
N ALA A 224 20.98 6.10 20.74
CA ALA A 224 19.71 6.09 21.48
C ALA A 224 18.67 7.03 20.88
N ALA A 225 19.11 8.15 20.30
CA ALA A 225 18.27 9.08 19.56
C ALA A 225 17.95 8.63 18.13
N GLY A 226 18.26 7.38 17.76
CA GLY A 226 17.93 6.80 16.46
C GLY A 226 18.89 7.14 15.33
N GLY A 227 20.08 7.68 15.60
CA GLY A 227 21.09 7.94 14.56
C GLY A 227 21.57 6.66 13.86
N ARG A 228 21.88 6.74 12.56
CA ARG A 228 22.43 5.63 11.77
C ARG A 228 23.70 6.00 11.04
N MET A 229 24.64 5.05 11.00
CA MET A 229 25.82 5.11 10.14
C MET A 229 25.51 4.34 8.86
N MET A 230 25.64 5.00 7.72
CA MET A 230 25.34 4.43 6.41
C MET A 230 26.59 4.43 5.53
N ASP A 231 26.88 3.32 4.87
CA ASP A 231 27.86 3.28 3.79
C ASP A 231 27.22 3.80 2.51
N THR A 232 27.78 4.86 1.95
CA THR A 232 27.29 5.50 0.73
C THR A 232 28.34 5.46 -0.37
N GLY A 233 27.91 5.20 -1.61
CA GLY A 233 28.78 5.35 -2.77
C GLY A 233 29.22 6.80 -2.95
N LYS A 234 30.39 7.04 -3.54
CA LYS A 234 30.79 8.41 -3.88
C LYS A 234 29.87 8.97 -4.95
N LYS A 235 29.57 10.28 -4.85
CA LYS A 235 28.70 11.01 -5.78
C LYS A 235 29.18 10.95 -7.25
N HIS A 236 30.48 10.71 -7.48
CA HIS A 236 31.10 10.53 -8.78
C HIS A 236 32.22 9.46 -8.70
N GLY A 237 31.95 8.23 -9.15
CA GLY A 237 32.95 7.17 -9.40
C GLY A 237 32.89 5.91 -8.51
N ASP A 238 33.51 4.83 -8.97
CA ASP A 238 33.55 3.48 -8.37
C ASP A 238 34.53 3.34 -7.17
N GLY A 239 34.72 4.42 -6.43
CA GLY A 239 35.65 4.46 -5.30
C GLY A 239 35.11 3.83 -4.03
N VAL A 240 36.00 3.60 -3.06
CA VAL A 240 35.69 3.10 -1.70
C VAL A 240 34.51 3.86 -1.08
N ALA A 241 33.54 3.11 -0.56
CA ALA A 241 32.35 3.62 0.12
C ALA A 241 32.72 4.62 1.24
N VAL A 242 31.87 5.64 1.40
CA VAL A 242 32.02 6.67 2.42
C VAL A 242 30.97 6.45 3.51
N GLN A 243 31.43 6.32 4.74
CA GLN A 243 30.56 6.26 5.92
C GLN A 243 29.99 7.65 6.22
N GLN A 244 28.66 7.73 6.30
CA GLN A 244 27.93 8.95 6.57
C GLN A 244 26.93 8.72 7.71
N LEU A 245 26.97 9.61 8.71
CA LEU A 245 25.95 9.67 9.75
C LEU A 245 24.68 10.35 9.23
N LYS A 246 23.54 9.76 9.52
CA LYS A 246 22.20 10.32 9.28
C LYS A 246 21.38 10.30 10.55
N TRP A 247 20.50 11.28 10.68
CA TRP A 247 19.76 11.58 11.90
C TRP A 247 18.26 11.63 11.62
N PRO A 248 17.41 11.21 12.56
CA PRO A 248 15.97 11.46 12.49
C PRO A 248 15.66 12.96 12.49
N GLU A 249 14.47 13.32 12.01
CA GLU A 249 14.00 14.71 11.98
C GLU A 249 13.84 15.29 13.39
N SER A 250 13.44 14.48 14.37
CA SER A 250 13.33 14.85 15.79
C SER A 250 14.64 15.33 16.40
N VAL A 251 15.78 14.80 15.96
CA VAL A 251 17.11 15.30 16.37
C VAL A 251 17.34 16.72 15.84
N GLY A 252 16.77 17.06 14.68
CA GLY A 252 16.83 18.40 14.11
C GLY A 252 16.05 19.43 14.91
N GLN A 253 14.91 19.06 15.49
CA GLN A 253 14.11 19.96 16.34
C GLN A 253 14.90 20.42 17.58
N VAL A 254 15.65 19.51 18.21
CA VAL A 254 16.54 19.83 19.34
C VAL A 254 17.65 20.83 18.96
N LEU A 255 18.11 20.81 17.70
CA LEU A 255 19.09 21.79 17.22
C LEU A 255 18.51 23.20 17.10
N GLY A 256 17.22 23.31 16.76
CA GLY A 256 16.52 24.59 16.65
C GLY A 256 16.25 25.25 17.99
N GLU A 257 15.98 24.46 19.03
CA GLU A 257 15.69 24.97 20.39
C GLU A 257 16.92 25.57 21.09
N GLU A 258 18.14 25.14 20.74
CA GLU A 258 19.38 25.73 21.27
C GLU A 258 19.99 26.83 20.38
N ALA A 259 19.49 27.01 19.15
CA ALA A 259 19.93 28.06 18.23
C ALA A 259 19.15 29.38 18.36
N ALA A 260 18.03 29.37 19.09
CA ALA A 260 17.20 30.53 19.43
C ALA A 260 17.68 31.21 20.73
#